data_AF-A0A9J7DEX4-F1
#
_entry.id   AF-A0A9J7DEX4-F1
#
_cell.length_a   1.000
_cell.length_b   1.000
_cell.length_c   1.000
_cell.angle_alpha   90.00
_cell.angle_beta   90.00
_cell.angle_gamma   90.00
#
_symmetry.space_group_name_H-M   'P 1'
#
loop_
_entity.id
_entity.type
_entity.pdbx_description
1 polymer ?
#
loop_
_entity_poly.entity_id
_entity_poly.type
_entity_poly.pdbx_seq_one_letter_code
_entity_poly.pdbx_strand_id
1 'polypeptide(L)'
;MPRFLAVKNFIDAGAGVVDEDYRGNLVVVLFNLSDVEFEVKRGDRIAQLICERIFYPGLEQVDKLEETKRGEAGFGSTGVKELPAMKNGTTEPAAAEAKSIDV
;
A
#
# COMPACT_ATOMS: atom_id res chain seq x y z
N MET A 1 23.33 -11.79 -17.01
CA MET A 1 22.72 -11.55 -15.68
C MET A 1 21.20 -11.45 -15.77
N PRO A 2 20.46 -12.04 -14.82
CA PRO A 2 19.02 -12.27 -14.94
C PRO A 2 18.19 -10.98 -14.76
N ARG A 3 17.14 -10.83 -15.56
CA ARG A 3 16.20 -9.69 -15.56
C ARG A 3 15.24 -9.66 -14.35
N PHE A 4 15.51 -10.43 -13.29
CA PHE A 4 14.54 -10.76 -12.23
C PHE A 4 15.17 -10.63 -10.83
N LEU A 5 15.79 -9.49 -10.53
CA LEU A 5 16.46 -9.27 -9.24
C LEU A 5 15.50 -9.37 -8.05
N ALA A 6 14.30 -8.79 -8.16
CA ALA A 6 13.28 -8.88 -7.10
C ALA A 6 12.88 -10.32 -6.78
N VAL A 7 12.51 -11.12 -7.78
CA VAL A 7 11.99 -12.48 -7.56
C VAL A 7 13.09 -13.46 -7.13
N LYS A 8 14.28 -13.34 -7.70
CA LYS A 8 15.34 -14.34 -7.49
C LYS A 8 16.27 -14.02 -6.34
N ASN A 9 16.48 -12.74 -6.06
CA ASN A 9 17.49 -12.26 -5.14
C ASN A 9 16.91 -11.36 -4.06
N PHE A 10 15.59 -11.12 -4.08
CA PHE A 10 14.88 -10.28 -3.11
C PHE A 10 15.49 -8.87 -2.98
N ILE A 11 15.92 -8.35 -4.14
CA ILE A 11 16.46 -7.00 -4.29
C ILE A 11 15.36 -6.06 -4.76
N ASP A 12 15.18 -4.96 -4.04
CA ASP A 12 14.25 -3.90 -4.39
C ASP A 12 14.98 -2.57 -4.64
N ALA A 13 14.38 -1.71 -5.45
CA ALA A 13 14.89 -0.36 -5.70
C ALA A 13 14.15 0.63 -4.79
N GLY A 14 14.89 1.26 -3.88
CA GLY A 14 14.42 2.33 -3.03
C GLY A 14 14.52 3.70 -3.69
N ALA A 15 13.79 4.68 -3.16
CA ALA A 15 13.74 6.04 -3.69
C ALA A 15 13.42 6.01 -5.20
N GLY A 16 14.26 6.61 -6.05
CA GLY A 16 14.13 6.54 -7.50
C GLY A 16 13.36 7.69 -8.14
N VAL A 17 12.96 8.70 -7.36
CA VAL A 17 12.49 9.97 -7.91
C VAL A 17 13.71 10.79 -8.31
N VAL A 18 13.82 11.06 -9.62
CA VAL A 18 14.84 11.93 -10.20
C VAL A 18 14.13 13.11 -10.83
N ASP A 19 14.33 14.30 -10.27
CA ASP A 19 13.69 15.53 -10.74
C ASP A 19 14.22 15.94 -12.13
N GLU A 20 13.37 16.63 -12.90
CA GLU A 20 13.69 17.03 -14.28
C GLU A 20 14.89 17.97 -14.40
N ASP A 21 15.18 18.72 -13.33
CA ASP A 21 16.27 19.70 -13.24
C ASP A 21 17.53 19.13 -12.56
N TYR A 22 17.52 17.87 -12.12
CA TYR A 22 18.69 17.22 -11.55
C TYR A 22 19.78 16.99 -12.61
N ARG A 23 21.03 17.38 -12.30
CA ARG A 23 22.21 17.24 -13.20
C ARG A 23 23.40 16.53 -12.56
N GLY A 24 23.23 16.00 -11.35
CA GLY A 24 24.27 15.26 -10.66
C GLY A 24 24.37 13.80 -11.11
N ASN A 25 25.14 13.01 -10.36
CA ASN A 25 25.26 11.58 -10.60
C ASN A 25 23.98 10.86 -10.21
N LEU A 26 23.43 10.05 -11.13
CA LEU A 26 22.32 9.16 -10.79
C LEU A 26 22.81 8.03 -9.90
N VAL A 27 22.17 7.89 -8.74
CA VAL A 27 22.46 6.83 -7.76
C VAL A 27 21.23 5.95 -7.63
N VAL A 28 21.43 4.63 -7.70
CA VAL A 28 20.39 3.63 -7.46
C VAL A 28 20.52 3.16 -6.01
N VAL A 29 19.47 3.37 -5.22
CA VAL A 29 19.38 2.82 -3.86
C VAL A 29 18.82 1.41 -3.97
N LEU A 30 19.61 0.41 -3.59
CA LEU A 30 19.18 -0.99 -3.58
C LEU A 30 18.97 -1.46 -2.14
N PHE A 31 17.83 -2.09 -1.89
CA PHE A 31 17.58 -2.83 -0.66
C PHE A 31 17.77 -4.31 -0.94
N ASN A 32 18.68 -4.95 -0.21
CA ASN A 32 18.72 -6.40 -0.10
C ASN A 32 17.86 -6.79 1.09
N LEU A 33 16.70 -7.39 0.82
CA LEU A 33 15.74 -7.78 1.83
C LEU A 33 15.91 -9.27 2.22
N SER A 34 16.88 -9.97 1.62
CA SER A 34 17.20 -11.37 1.93
C SER A 34 18.29 -11.48 2.99
N ASP A 35 18.44 -12.69 3.55
CA ASP A 35 19.54 -13.03 4.46
C ASP A 35 20.81 -13.47 3.72
N VAL A 36 20.88 -13.31 2.40
CA VAL A 36 22.01 -13.74 1.56
C VAL A 36 22.67 -12.53 0.92
N GLU A 37 24.00 -12.45 0.98
CA GLU A 37 24.75 -11.38 0.33
C GLU A 37 24.51 -11.35 -1.19
N PHE A 38 24.36 -10.14 -1.74
CA PHE A 38 24.21 -9.93 -3.17
C PHE A 38 25.35 -9.06 -3.70
N GLU A 39 26.21 -9.65 -4.52
CA GLU A 39 27.35 -8.96 -5.12
C GLU A 39 26.94 -8.23 -6.41
N VAL A 40 27.22 -6.92 -6.47
CA VAL A 40 27.03 -6.11 -7.68
C VAL A 40 28.38 -5.85 -8.34
N LYS A 41 28.51 -6.17 -9.62
CA LYS A 41 29.73 -5.91 -10.41
C LYS A 41 29.51 -4.77 -11.38
N ARG A 42 30.61 -4.10 -11.73
CA ARG A 42 30.58 -3.06 -12.76
C ARG A 42 30.05 -3.63 -14.07
N GLY A 43 29.03 -2.99 -14.63
CA GLY A 43 28.36 -3.41 -15.86
C GLY A 43 27.09 -4.24 -15.62
N ASP A 44 26.78 -4.61 -14.37
CA ASP A 44 25.51 -5.26 -14.06
C ASP A 44 24.34 -4.29 -14.23
N ARG A 45 23.24 -4.82 -14.78
CA ARG A 45 21.97 -4.09 -14.87
C ARG A 45 21.22 -4.28 -13.56
N ILE A 46 21.20 -3.23 -12.72
CA ILE A 46 20.65 -3.28 -11.36
C ILE A 46 19.30 -2.57 -11.18
N ALA A 47 18.90 -1.75 -12.15
CA ALA A 47 17.63 -1.04 -12.16
C ALA A 47 17.23 -0.70 -13.60
N GLN A 48 16.03 -0.15 -13.76
CA GLN A 48 15.54 0.44 -14.99
C GLN A 48 15.06 1.87 -14.71
N LEU A 49 15.25 2.76 -15.68
CA LEU A 49 14.72 4.13 -15.61
C LEU A 49 13.44 4.20 -16.44
N ILE A 50 12.38 4.75 -15.86
CA ILE A 50 11.08 4.96 -16.51
C ILE A 50 10.80 6.46 -16.53
N CYS A 51 10.54 7.02 -17.71
CA CYS A 51 10.13 8.41 -17.85
C CYS A 51 8.63 8.52 -17.63
N GLU A 52 8.22 8.70 -16.37
CA GLU A 52 6.81 8.86 -16.00
C GLU A 52 6.25 10.20 -16.44
N ARG A 53 4.99 10.21 -16.90
CA ARG A 53 4.28 11.45 -17.24
C ARG A 53 3.68 12.06 -15.97
N ILE A 54 4.02 13.30 -15.70
CA ILE A 54 3.52 14.05 -14.53
C ILE A 54 2.87 15.38 -14.94
N PHE A 55 2.13 15.97 -14.01
CA PHE A 55 1.59 17.32 -14.11
C PHE A 55 2.19 18.19 -12.99
N TYR A 56 2.32 19.50 -13.25
CA TYR A 56 2.72 20.51 -12.27
C TYR A 56 1.53 21.44 -11.94
N PRO A 57 0.50 20.96 -11.22
CA PRO A 57 -0.66 21.79 -10.88
C PRO A 57 -0.30 22.82 -9.80
N GLY A 58 -0.94 23.99 -9.87
CA GLY A 58 -1.00 24.90 -8.72
C GLY A 58 -1.87 24.31 -7.62
N LEU A 59 -1.53 24.55 -6.36
CA LEU A 59 -2.36 24.15 -5.23
C LEU A 59 -3.43 25.22 -4.95
N GLU A 60 -4.68 24.80 -4.83
CA GLU A 60 -5.82 25.64 -4.47
C GLU A 60 -6.39 25.19 -3.12
N GLN A 61 -6.39 26.08 -2.13
CA GLN A 61 -6.96 25.80 -0.81
C GLN A 61 -8.47 26.04 -0.83
N VAL A 62 -9.24 25.06 -0.37
CA VAL A 62 -10.71 25.11 -0.29
C VAL A 62 -11.20 24.62 1.08
N ASP A 63 -12.39 25.07 1.50
CA ASP A 63 -12.96 24.68 2.79
C ASP A 63 -13.50 23.23 2.79
N LYS A 64 -13.97 22.73 1.65
CA LYS A 64 -14.50 21.36 1.50
C LYS A 64 -14.25 20.82 0.09
N LEU A 65 -13.95 19.52 -0.01
CA LEU A 65 -13.88 18.77 -1.27
C LEU A 65 -15.24 18.17 -1.64
N GLU A 66 -15.47 17.92 -2.93
CA GLU A 66 -16.67 17.22 -3.41
C GLU A 66 -16.75 15.78 -2.89
N GLU A 67 -17.97 15.29 -2.65
CA GLU A 67 -18.20 13.92 -2.20
C GLU A 67 -18.03 12.94 -3.37
N THR A 68 -17.35 11.82 -3.11
CA THR A 68 -17.20 10.73 -4.08
C THR A 68 -17.76 9.45 -3.50
N LYS A 69 -18.10 8.47 -4.36
CA LYS A 69 -18.54 7.14 -3.90
C LYS A 69 -17.50 6.44 -3.00
N ARG A 70 -16.21 6.76 -3.15
CA ARG A 70 -15.13 6.21 -2.30
C ARG A 70 -15.03 6.94 -0.96
N GLY A 71 -15.26 8.26 -0.94
CA GLY A 71 -15.12 9.08 0.27
C GLY A 71 -13.75 8.93 0.94
N GLU A 72 -13.74 8.82 2.26
CA GLU A 72 -12.53 8.66 3.09
C GLU A 72 -12.01 7.22 3.15
N ALA A 73 -12.63 6.28 2.42
CA ALA A 73 -12.30 4.87 2.52
C ALA A 73 -10.93 4.55 1.92
N GLY A 74 -10.03 3.99 2.74
CA GLY A 74 -8.67 3.56 2.36
C GLY A 74 -8.27 2.24 3.04
N PHE A 75 -6.99 1.85 2.95
CA PHE A 75 -6.39 0.77 3.75
C PHE A 75 -7.14 -0.59 3.73
N GLY A 76 -7.56 -1.03 2.55
CA GLY A 76 -8.29 -2.30 2.41
C GLY A 76 -9.78 -2.22 2.75
N SER A 77 -10.37 -1.01 2.70
CA SER A 77 -11.81 -0.78 2.90
C SER A 77 -12.75 -1.59 1.99
N THR A 78 -12.24 -2.12 0.87
CA THR A 78 -12.98 -3.00 -0.04
C THR A 78 -12.98 -4.47 0.38
N GLY A 79 -12.32 -4.80 1.49
CA GLY A 79 -12.19 -6.17 1.99
C GLY A 79 -11.34 -7.06 1.07
N VAL A 80 -11.20 -8.33 1.49
CA VAL A 80 -10.44 -9.36 0.77
C VAL A 80 -11.36 -10.48 0.23
N LYS A 81 -12.57 -10.61 0.79
CA LYS A 81 -13.65 -11.51 0.36
C LYS A 81 -14.99 -10.86 0.68
N GLU A 82 -16.02 -11.12 -0.13
CA GLU A 82 -17.40 -10.83 0.28
C GLU A 82 -17.77 -11.76 1.45
N LEU A 83 -18.15 -11.16 2.59
CA LEU A 83 -18.77 -11.92 3.67
C LEU A 83 -20.20 -12.25 3.23
N PRO A 84 -20.65 -13.52 3.31
CA PRO A 84 -22.04 -13.85 3.03
C PRO A 84 -22.93 -13.04 3.97
N ALA A 85 -23.93 -12.35 3.41
CA ALA A 85 -24.83 -11.50 4.17
C ALA A 85 -25.44 -12.29 5.34
N MET A 86 -25.15 -11.86 6.57
CA MET A 86 -25.85 -12.35 7.75
C MET A 86 -27.32 -11.97 7.57
N LYS A 87 -28.19 -12.97 7.37
CA LYS A 87 -29.63 -12.76 7.43
C LYS A 87 -29.94 -12.31 8.86
N ASN A 88 -30.34 -11.06 9.04
CA ASN A 88 -30.83 -10.55 10.33
C ASN A 88 -32.06 -11.36 10.73
N GLY A 89 -31.85 -12.41 11.53
CA GLY A 89 -32.90 -13.01 12.33
C GLY A 89 -33.23 -12.04 13.45
N THR A 90 -34.45 -11.52 13.46
CA THR A 90 -35.06 -10.87 14.61
C THR A 90 -34.90 -11.76 15.83
N THR A 91 -34.10 -11.35 16.80
CA THR A 91 -34.15 -11.91 18.15
C THR A 91 -35.02 -10.98 18.97
N GLU A 92 -36.25 -11.42 19.26
CA GLU A 92 -37.08 -10.84 20.32
C GLU A 92 -36.29 -10.85 21.64
N PRO A 93 -36.39 -9.81 22.49
CA PRO A 93 -35.73 -9.84 23.78
C PRO A 93 -36.41 -10.88 24.67
N ALA A 94 -35.64 -11.90 25.08
CA ALA A 94 -36.07 -12.85 26.10
C ALA A 94 -36.31 -12.12 27.43
N ALA A 95 -37.52 -12.27 27.98
CA ALA A 95 -37.88 -11.74 29.28
C ALA A 95 -36.97 -12.29 30.38
N ALA A 96 -36.39 -11.41 31.19
CA ALA A 96 -35.59 -11.78 32.35
C ALA A 96 -36.52 -12.25 33.49
N GLU A 97 -36.47 -13.54 33.82
CA GLU A 97 -37.07 -14.08 35.04
C GLU A 97 -36.12 -13.86 36.22
N ALA A 98 -36.54 -13.02 37.17
CA ALA A 98 -35.82 -12.82 38.43
C ALA A 98 -36.10 -13.99 39.38
N LYS A 99 -35.06 -14.76 39.74
CA LYS A 99 -35.14 -15.71 40.86
C LYS A 99 -34.68 -15.02 42.15
N SER A 100 -35.58 -15.00 43.12
CA SER A 100 -35.33 -14.66 44.52
C SER A 100 -34.31 -15.64 45.13
N ILE A 101 -33.36 -15.09 45.89
CA ILE A 101 -32.48 -15.84 46.79
C ILE A 101 -33.06 -15.64 48.19
N ASP A 102 -33.53 -16.73 48.80
CA ASP A 102 -33.89 -16.77 50.22
C ASP A 102 -32.61 -16.92 51.06
N VAL A 103 -32.53 -16.17 52.17
CA VAL A 103 -31.40 -16.10 53.12
C VAL A 103 -31.38 -17.30 54.06
#